data_AF-A0A2N2F563-F1
#
_entry.id   AF-A0A2N2F563-F1
#
_cell.length_a   1.000
_cell.length_b   1.000
_cell.length_c   1.000
_cell.angle_alpha   90.00
_cell.angle_beta   90.00
_cell.angle_gamma   90.00
#
_symmetry.space_group_name_H-M   'P 1'
#
loop_
_entity.id
_entity.type
_entity.pdbx_description
1 polymer ?
#
loop_
_entity_poly.entity_id
_entity_poly.type
_entity_poly.pdbx_seq_one_letter_code
_entity_poly.pdbx_strand_id
1 'polypeptide(L)'
;MLIPQCKRKEGLRGRVGPIVAGVVFAVLLVITGFNFFYNSKKYSTDLISKDLKVLQDIFLLIDKQCKILGFDYQKNPINFLNVGSFEGSEVGPMNLTYPTQWKGPYIEKNPTQQGLEYQIVRTQKGYFITPGDGVMLPNGKMIGKEIVLDERADIQAMMKDDGALQFKGQALAAPLPLKTGAWQKVIQELADTPVEVGMAESDVSAQASA
;
A
#
# COMPACT_ATOMS: atom_id res chain seq x y z
N MET A 1 -47.30 56.83 47.06
CA MET A 1 -46.39 57.18 45.95
C MET A 1 -45.83 55.90 45.37
N LEU A 2 -46.27 55.50 44.17
CA LEU A 2 -45.77 54.33 43.44
C LEU A 2 -44.91 54.83 42.27
N ILE A 3 -43.63 54.50 42.26
CA ILE A 3 -42.71 54.81 41.17
C ILE A 3 -42.83 53.70 40.11
N PRO A 4 -43.10 54.00 38.83
CA PRO A 4 -43.22 52.97 37.82
C PRO A 4 -41.83 52.44 37.41
N GLN A 5 -41.67 51.12 37.46
CA GLN A 5 -40.49 50.41 36.94
C GLN A 5 -40.52 50.44 35.41
N CYS A 6 -39.62 51.24 34.82
CA CYS A 6 -39.43 51.30 33.37
C CYS A 6 -38.68 50.03 32.90
N LYS A 7 -39.42 49.04 32.36
CA LYS A 7 -38.83 47.86 31.72
C LYS A 7 -38.06 48.29 30.46
N ARG A 8 -36.73 48.31 30.57
CA ARG A 8 -35.79 48.47 29.45
C ARG A 8 -36.03 47.35 28.43
N LYS A 9 -36.68 47.67 27.31
CA LYS A 9 -36.75 46.77 26.15
C LYS A 9 -35.32 46.63 25.60
N GLU A 10 -34.63 45.55 25.98
CA GLU A 10 -33.40 45.13 25.31
C GLU A 10 -33.75 44.81 23.85
N GLY A 11 -33.55 45.79 22.99
CA GLY A 11 -33.85 45.70 21.58
C GLY A 11 -33.01 44.61 20.92
N LEU A 12 -33.66 43.83 20.05
CA LEU A 12 -33.09 42.79 19.18
C LEU A 12 -31.70 43.14 18.58
N ARG A 13 -31.39 44.42 18.38
CA ARG A 13 -30.11 44.95 17.88
C ARG A 13 -28.86 44.50 18.65
N GLY A 14 -28.94 44.26 19.96
CA GLY A 14 -27.80 43.80 20.77
C GLY A 14 -27.40 42.34 20.54
N ARG A 15 -28.31 41.52 19.97
CA ARG A 15 -28.08 40.09 19.70
C ARG A 15 -27.66 39.79 18.26
N VAL A 16 -27.86 40.70 17.31
CA VAL A 16 -27.53 40.48 15.89
C VAL A 16 -26.02 40.38 15.68
N GLY A 17 -25.23 41.24 16.33
CA GLY A 17 -23.76 41.24 16.23
C GLY A 17 -23.10 39.89 16.57
N PRO A 18 -23.35 39.30 17.75
CA PRO A 18 -22.78 38.01 18.10
C PRO A 18 -23.33 36.84 17.26
N ILE A 19 -24.58 36.91 16.78
CA ILE A 19 -25.15 35.89 15.87
C ILE A 19 -24.42 35.90 14.53
N VAL A 20 -24.23 37.07 13.92
CA VAL A 20 -23.51 37.20 12.64
C VAL A 20 -22.07 36.75 12.77
N ALA A 21 -21.37 37.16 13.84
CA ALA A 21 -20.00 36.73 14.10
C ALA A 21 -19.91 35.20 14.29
N GLY A 22 -20.87 34.58 15.00
CA GLY A 22 -20.94 33.13 15.16
C GLY A 22 -21.17 32.39 13.84
N VAL A 23 -22.04 32.90 12.96
CA VAL A 23 -22.27 32.32 11.63
C VAL A 23 -21.02 32.41 10.76
N VAL A 24 -20.34 33.57 10.74
CA VAL A 24 -19.10 33.74 9.97
C VAL A 24 -18.01 32.79 10.48
N PHE A 25 -17.86 32.65 11.80
CA PHE A 25 -16.90 31.74 12.40
C PHE A 25 -17.21 30.27 12.05
N ALA A 26 -18.48 29.87 12.09
CA ALA A 26 -18.91 28.54 11.69
C ALA A 26 -18.61 28.26 10.21
N VAL A 27 -18.88 29.22 9.32
CA VAL A 27 -18.56 29.11 7.89
C VAL A 27 -17.05 28.96 7.68
N LEU A 28 -16.23 29.76 8.36
CA LEU A 28 -14.77 29.64 8.29
C LEU A 28 -14.28 28.28 8.77
N LEU A 29 -14.80 27.76 9.88
CA LEU A 29 -14.46 26.43 10.37
C LEU A 29 -14.79 25.33 9.35
N VAL A 30 -15.94 25.42 8.67
CA VAL A 30 -16.32 24.46 7.63
C VAL A 30 -15.36 24.53 6.44
N ILE A 31 -15.03 25.73 5.96
CA ILE A 31 -14.08 25.92 4.84
C ILE A 31 -12.69 25.38 5.22
N THR A 32 -12.19 25.73 6.41
CA THR A 32 -10.88 25.27 6.89
C THR A 32 -10.86 23.76 7.06
N GLY A 33 -11.90 23.17 7.65
CA GLY A 33 -12.03 21.72 7.78
C GLY A 33 -12.01 21.03 6.43
N PHE A 34 -12.83 21.49 5.48
CA PHE A 34 -12.89 20.91 4.15
C PHE A 34 -11.55 21.00 3.42
N ASN A 35 -10.89 22.16 3.49
CA ASN A 35 -9.57 22.36 2.89
C ASN A 35 -8.50 21.48 3.56
N PHE A 36 -8.55 21.32 4.89
CA PHE A 36 -7.65 20.45 5.63
C PHE A 36 -7.78 18.98 5.21
N PHE A 37 -9.01 18.45 5.17
CA PHE A 37 -9.25 17.07 4.74
C PHE A 37 -8.81 16.84 3.28
N TYR A 38 -9.09 17.80 2.40
CA TYR A 38 -8.70 17.69 0.99
C TYR A 38 -7.18 17.71 0.82
N ASN A 39 -6.49 18.63 1.49
CA ASN A 39 -5.04 18.75 1.42
C ASN A 39 -4.34 17.58 2.09
N SER A 40 -4.84 17.10 3.23
CA SER A 40 -4.27 15.94 3.94
C SER A 40 -4.19 14.69 3.06
N LYS A 41 -5.23 14.41 2.26
CA LYS A 41 -5.22 13.28 1.33
C LYS A 41 -4.18 13.44 0.23
N LYS A 42 -4.04 14.65 -0.33
CA LYS A 42 -3.04 14.96 -1.35
C LYS A 42 -1.61 14.77 -0.80
N TYR A 43 -1.31 15.35 0.37
CA TYR A 43 0.00 15.19 1.00
C TYR A 43 0.35 13.73 1.28
N SER A 44 -0.60 12.93 1.78
CA SER A 44 -0.35 11.50 2.00
C SER A 44 -0.09 10.74 0.71
N THR A 45 -0.75 11.11 -0.40
CA THR A 45 -0.54 10.47 -1.72
C THR A 45 0.85 10.79 -2.24
N ASP A 46 1.23 12.08 -2.21
CA ASP A 46 2.54 12.54 -2.68
C ASP A 46 3.68 11.93 -1.85
N LEU A 47 3.52 11.77 -0.53
CA LEU A 47 4.49 11.09 0.33
C LEU A 47 4.64 9.62 -0.03
N ILE A 48 3.54 8.88 -0.16
CA ILE A 48 3.57 7.46 -0.54
C ILE A 48 4.26 7.29 -1.90
N SER A 49 3.86 8.07 -2.91
CA SER A 49 4.45 7.96 -4.24
C SER A 49 5.94 8.32 -4.25
N LYS A 50 6.39 9.29 -3.44
CA LYS A 50 7.80 9.63 -3.30
C LYS A 50 8.60 8.48 -2.66
N ASP A 51 8.10 7.93 -1.56
CA ASP A 51 8.75 6.82 -0.86
C ASP A 51 8.85 5.58 -1.76
N LEU A 52 7.76 5.24 -2.45
CA LEU A 52 7.73 4.12 -3.40
C LEU A 52 8.77 4.27 -4.51
N LYS A 53 8.94 5.49 -5.03
CA LYS A 53 9.97 5.78 -6.05
C LYS A 53 11.37 5.58 -5.50
N VAL A 54 11.66 6.12 -4.31
CA VAL A 54 12.97 5.95 -3.65
C VAL A 54 13.27 4.48 -3.41
N LEU A 55 12.30 3.73 -2.86
CA LEU A 55 12.45 2.30 -2.63
C LEU A 55 12.67 1.53 -3.94
N GLN A 56 11.89 1.82 -4.98
CA GLN A 56 12.06 1.19 -6.29
C GLN A 56 13.46 1.44 -6.86
N ASP A 57 13.95 2.68 -6.81
CA ASP A 57 15.29 3.04 -7.29
C ASP A 57 16.39 2.31 -6.51
N ILE A 58 16.24 2.17 -5.18
CA ILE A 58 17.17 1.41 -4.34
C ILE A 58 17.17 -0.08 -4.72
N PHE A 59 16.00 -0.72 -4.84
CA PHE A 59 15.97 -2.14 -5.20
C PHE A 59 16.46 -2.39 -6.62
N LEU A 60 16.27 -1.46 -7.56
CA LEU A 60 16.87 -1.54 -8.90
C LEU A 60 18.40 -1.44 -8.84
N LEU A 61 18.93 -0.57 -7.98
CA LEU A 61 20.37 -0.46 -7.74
C LEU A 61 20.93 -1.75 -7.14
N ILE A 62 20.24 -2.31 -6.14
CA ILE A 62 20.61 -3.58 -5.50
C ILE A 62 20.54 -4.73 -6.52
N ASP A 63 19.48 -4.84 -7.33
CA ASP A 63 19.41 -5.90 -8.36
C ASP A 63 20.53 -5.78 -9.40
N LYS A 64 20.92 -4.55 -9.75
CA LYS A 64 22.04 -4.31 -10.66
C LYS A 64 23.39 -4.75 -10.08
N GLN A 65 23.60 -4.57 -8.78
CA GLN A 65 24.88 -4.85 -8.11
C GLN A 65 24.95 -6.28 -7.58
N CYS A 66 23.98 -6.66 -6.76
CA CYS A 66 23.98 -7.91 -6.01
C CYS A 66 23.13 -9.01 -6.65
N LYS A 67 22.30 -8.67 -7.64
CA LYS A 67 21.31 -9.54 -8.29
C LYS A 67 20.35 -10.19 -7.28
N ILE A 68 19.12 -9.66 -7.20
CA ILE A 68 18.09 -10.17 -6.31
C ILE A 68 17.51 -11.44 -6.90
N LEU A 69 17.56 -12.53 -6.12
CA LEU A 69 16.97 -13.82 -6.47
C LEU A 69 15.49 -13.89 -6.11
N GLY A 70 15.10 -13.24 -5.02
CA GLY A 70 13.72 -13.21 -4.55
C GLY A 70 13.64 -12.85 -3.08
N PHE A 71 12.46 -13.10 -2.51
CA PHE A 71 12.17 -12.87 -1.10
C PHE A 71 11.54 -14.11 -0.47
N ASP A 72 11.80 -14.32 0.82
CA ASP A 72 11.45 -15.56 1.51
C ASP A 72 9.94 -15.76 1.67
N TYR A 73 9.23 -14.68 2.02
CA TYR A 73 7.82 -14.74 2.37
C TYR A 73 6.94 -14.14 1.28
N GLN A 74 5.63 -14.33 1.42
CA GLN A 74 4.65 -13.68 0.55
C GLN A 74 4.61 -12.17 0.77
N LYS A 75 4.73 -11.72 2.03
CA LYS A 75 4.89 -10.31 2.41
C LYS A 75 6.17 -10.14 3.20
N ASN A 76 6.97 -9.16 2.81
CA ASN A 76 8.31 -8.97 3.32
C ASN A 76 8.47 -7.51 3.77
N PRO A 77 8.52 -7.21 5.07
CA PRO A 77 8.70 -5.84 5.55
C PRO A 77 10.07 -5.29 5.12
N ILE A 78 10.11 -4.03 4.72
CA ILE A 78 11.32 -3.34 4.28
C ILE A 78 11.92 -2.58 5.47
N ASN A 79 12.71 -3.29 6.27
CA ASN A 79 13.34 -2.77 7.48
C ASN A 79 14.86 -2.99 7.54
N PHE A 80 15.46 -3.35 6.42
CA PHE A 80 16.83 -3.84 6.32
C PHE A 80 17.70 -3.04 5.34
N LEU A 81 17.20 -1.96 4.73
CA LEU A 81 17.98 -1.17 3.75
C LEU A 81 19.02 -0.25 4.42
N ASN A 82 18.99 -0.14 5.74
CA ASN A 82 19.97 0.55 6.58
C ASN A 82 21.10 -0.38 7.07
N VAL A 83 21.16 -1.61 6.59
CA VAL A 83 22.24 -2.55 6.91
C VAL A 83 23.50 -2.20 6.13
N GLY A 84 24.61 -1.96 6.84
CA GLY A 84 25.91 -1.64 6.24
C GLY A 84 26.65 -2.86 5.71
N SER A 85 26.65 -3.96 6.47
CA SER A 85 27.27 -5.23 6.09
C SER A 85 26.52 -6.38 6.73
N PHE A 86 26.63 -7.55 6.12
CA PHE A 86 26.03 -8.80 6.59
C PHE A 86 26.89 -9.98 6.11
N GLU A 87 26.66 -11.15 6.69
CA GLU A 87 27.29 -12.40 6.27
C GLU A 87 26.23 -13.32 5.66
N GLY A 88 26.63 -14.11 4.66
CA GLY A 88 25.72 -15.00 3.92
C GLY A 88 25.15 -14.37 2.66
N SER A 89 24.07 -14.97 2.14
CA SER A 89 23.39 -14.57 0.90
C SER A 89 22.10 -13.77 1.14
N GLU A 90 21.80 -13.43 2.38
CA GLU A 90 20.50 -12.90 2.80
C GLU A 90 20.65 -11.59 3.57
N VAL A 91 19.80 -10.60 3.23
CA VAL A 91 19.65 -9.34 3.97
C VAL A 91 18.19 -9.17 4.34
N GLY A 92 17.87 -9.37 5.62
CA GLY A 92 16.48 -9.51 6.03
C GLY A 92 15.82 -10.68 5.27
N PRO A 93 14.66 -10.49 4.63
CA PRO A 93 13.99 -11.51 3.83
C PRO A 93 14.45 -11.54 2.36
N MET A 94 15.51 -10.83 1.97
CA MET A 94 15.95 -10.68 0.58
C MET A 94 17.16 -11.55 0.27
N ASN A 95 17.03 -12.39 -0.77
CA ASN A 95 18.08 -13.28 -1.25
C ASN A 95 18.89 -12.65 -2.39
N LEU A 96 20.22 -12.71 -2.29
CA LEU A 96 21.17 -12.10 -3.23
C LEU A 96 22.13 -13.13 -3.83
N THR A 97 22.44 -12.97 -5.12
CA THR A 97 23.43 -13.84 -5.81
C THR A 97 24.87 -13.44 -5.48
N TYR A 98 25.12 -12.14 -5.39
CA TYR A 98 26.45 -11.56 -5.17
C TYR A 98 26.45 -10.69 -3.90
N PRO A 99 26.28 -11.28 -2.71
CA PRO A 99 26.19 -10.54 -1.45
C PRO A 99 27.48 -9.74 -1.14
N THR A 100 28.63 -10.19 -1.64
CA THR A 100 29.92 -9.49 -1.51
C THR A 100 29.98 -8.15 -2.26
N GLN A 101 29.03 -7.87 -3.16
CA GLN A 101 28.91 -6.59 -3.86
C GLN A 101 27.99 -5.59 -3.15
N TRP A 102 27.51 -5.91 -1.95
CA TRP A 102 26.69 -5.01 -1.15
C TRP A 102 27.42 -3.72 -0.83
N LYS A 103 26.79 -2.59 -1.11
CA LYS A 103 27.33 -1.24 -0.87
C LYS A 103 26.51 -0.44 0.15
N GLY A 104 25.67 -1.13 0.92
CA GLY A 104 24.84 -0.46 1.92
C GLY A 104 25.66 0.22 3.03
N PRO A 105 25.01 0.98 3.91
CA PRO A 105 23.56 1.19 3.96
C PRO A 105 23.06 2.03 2.78
N TYR A 106 21.91 1.68 2.21
CA TYR A 106 21.33 2.42 1.10
C TYR A 106 20.50 3.62 1.58
N ILE A 107 19.97 3.55 2.80
CA ILE A 107 19.26 4.63 3.49
C ILE A 107 19.60 4.62 4.98
N GLU A 108 19.57 5.79 5.62
CA GLU A 108 19.81 5.89 7.06
C GLU A 108 18.64 5.32 7.88
N LYS A 109 17.40 5.60 7.44
CA LYS A 109 16.18 5.17 8.09
C LYS A 109 15.18 4.66 7.06
N ASN A 110 14.64 3.47 7.30
CA ASN A 110 13.59 2.89 6.47
C ASN A 110 12.32 3.76 6.50
N PRO A 111 11.74 4.11 5.34
CA PRO A 111 10.51 4.89 5.29
C PRO A 111 9.36 4.09 5.90
N THR A 112 8.44 4.80 6.55
CA THR A 112 7.24 4.22 7.17
C THR A 112 6.04 5.09 6.87
N GLN A 113 4.90 4.48 6.60
CA GLN A 113 3.63 5.17 6.45
C GLN A 113 2.76 4.88 7.67
N GLN A 114 2.34 5.93 8.39
CA GLN A 114 1.55 5.80 9.64
C GLN A 114 2.24 4.94 10.71
N GLY A 115 3.59 4.96 10.75
CA GLY A 115 4.40 4.15 11.67
C GLY A 115 4.56 2.68 11.26
N LEU A 116 3.99 2.28 10.12
CA LEU A 116 4.11 0.93 9.56
C LEU A 116 5.09 0.93 8.39
N GLU A 117 5.92 -0.11 8.33
CA GLU A 117 6.93 -0.27 7.29
C GLU A 117 6.28 -0.54 5.93
N TYR A 118 6.91 -0.09 4.85
CA TYR A 118 6.57 -0.59 3.52
C TYR A 118 6.94 -2.06 3.41
N GLN A 119 6.30 -2.78 2.49
CA GLN A 119 6.51 -4.20 2.29
C GLN A 119 6.62 -4.57 0.82
N ILE A 120 7.36 -5.64 0.54
CA ILE A 120 7.38 -6.30 -0.76
C ILE A 120 6.40 -7.47 -0.72
N VAL A 121 5.46 -7.44 -1.65
CA VAL A 121 4.44 -8.46 -1.84
C VAL A 121 4.81 -9.30 -3.08
N ARG A 122 4.95 -10.61 -2.88
CA ARG A 122 5.10 -11.58 -3.96
C ARG A 122 3.71 -12.02 -4.42
N THR A 123 3.48 -11.91 -5.72
CA THR A 123 2.30 -12.46 -6.41
C THR A 123 2.72 -13.31 -7.59
N GLN A 124 1.78 -14.04 -8.19
CA GLN A 124 2.00 -14.79 -9.42
C GLN A 124 2.46 -13.92 -10.59
N LYS A 125 2.18 -12.61 -10.55
CA LYS A 125 2.56 -11.65 -11.59
C LYS A 125 3.91 -10.97 -11.34
N GLY A 126 4.54 -11.25 -10.20
CA GLY A 126 5.84 -10.70 -9.82
C GLY A 126 5.87 -10.07 -8.44
N TYR A 127 6.79 -9.12 -8.24
CA TYR A 127 7.02 -8.47 -6.96
C TYR A 127 6.55 -7.01 -7.00
N PHE A 128 5.92 -6.57 -5.92
CA PHE A 128 5.38 -5.21 -5.80
C PHE A 128 5.73 -4.61 -4.45
N ILE A 129 6.15 -3.36 -4.45
CA ILE A 129 6.35 -2.55 -3.24
C ILE A 129 5.01 -1.89 -2.90
N THR A 130 4.55 -2.07 -1.66
CA THR A 130 3.27 -1.57 -1.18
C THR A 130 3.42 -1.00 0.24
N PRO A 131 2.53 -0.10 0.70
CA PRO A 131 2.41 0.20 2.12
C PRO A 131 2.11 -1.06 2.94
N GLY A 132 2.56 -1.11 4.19
CA GLY A 132 2.32 -2.24 5.09
C GLY A 132 0.85 -2.50 5.39
N ASP A 133 0.55 -3.74 5.80
CA ASP A 133 -0.79 -4.10 6.29
C ASP A 133 -1.21 -3.20 7.46
N GLY A 134 -2.45 -2.72 7.44
CA GLY A 134 -3.00 -1.78 8.43
C GLY A 134 -2.90 -0.30 8.04
N VAL A 135 -2.13 0.06 7.00
CA VAL A 135 -2.08 1.43 6.48
C VAL A 135 -3.42 1.81 5.85
N MET A 136 -3.99 2.95 6.27
CA MET A 136 -5.16 3.56 5.63
C MET A 136 -4.73 4.45 4.46
N LEU A 137 -5.15 4.11 3.25
CA LEU A 137 -4.82 4.86 2.05
C LEU A 137 -5.67 6.15 1.90
N PRO A 138 -5.23 7.12 1.08
CA PRO A 138 -5.99 8.34 0.80
C PRO A 138 -7.40 8.14 0.24
N ASN A 139 -7.64 7.00 -0.44
CA ASN A 139 -8.97 6.59 -0.91
C ASN A 139 -9.87 6.03 0.21
N GLY A 140 -9.38 5.97 1.44
CA GLY A 140 -10.10 5.48 2.63
C GLY A 140 -9.97 3.98 2.85
N LYS A 141 -9.35 3.23 1.93
CA LYS A 141 -9.22 1.78 2.03
C LYS A 141 -8.00 1.37 2.86
N MET A 142 -8.12 0.31 3.65
CA MET A 142 -7.05 -0.23 4.49
C MET A 142 -6.37 -1.46 3.86
N ILE A 143 -5.03 -1.44 3.80
CA ILE A 143 -4.23 -2.59 3.34
C ILE A 143 -4.39 -3.77 4.31
N GLY A 144 -4.51 -4.99 3.79
CA GLY A 144 -4.63 -6.24 4.56
C GLY A 144 -6.05 -6.53 5.05
N LYS A 145 -6.92 -5.52 5.14
CA LYS A 145 -8.33 -5.69 5.53
C LYS A 145 -9.29 -5.50 4.36
N GLU A 146 -9.25 -4.35 3.71
CA GLU A 146 -10.14 -4.02 2.59
C GLU A 146 -9.45 -4.22 1.24
N ILE A 147 -8.11 -4.14 1.23
CA ILE A 147 -7.26 -4.47 0.08
C ILE A 147 -6.43 -5.69 0.46
N VAL A 148 -6.83 -6.85 -0.03
CA VAL A 148 -6.13 -8.11 0.22
C VAL A 148 -4.99 -8.25 -0.79
N LEU A 149 -3.77 -8.33 -0.27
CA LEU A 149 -2.52 -8.45 -1.04
C LEU A 149 -1.94 -9.86 -0.87
N ASP A 150 -2.59 -10.87 -1.45
CA ASP A 150 -2.14 -12.27 -1.44
C ASP A 150 -1.40 -12.65 -2.73
N GLU A 151 -1.03 -13.93 -2.89
CA GLU A 151 -0.29 -14.40 -4.07
C GLU A 151 -1.09 -14.29 -5.38
N ARG A 152 -2.43 -14.27 -5.30
CA ARG A 152 -3.34 -14.21 -6.46
C ARG A 152 -3.78 -12.77 -6.77
N ALA A 153 -3.49 -11.82 -5.88
CA ALA A 153 -3.87 -10.43 -6.04
C ALA A 153 -3.27 -9.82 -7.31
N ASP A 154 -4.12 -9.22 -8.13
CA ASP A 154 -3.72 -8.48 -9.32
C ASP A 154 -3.33 -7.04 -8.98
N ILE A 155 -2.22 -6.89 -8.26
CA ILE A 155 -1.72 -5.57 -7.82
C ILE A 155 -1.53 -4.62 -9.01
N GLN A 156 -1.14 -5.14 -10.17
CA GLN A 156 -0.97 -4.33 -11.37
C GLN A 156 -2.29 -3.73 -11.86
N ALA A 157 -3.40 -4.48 -11.81
CA ALA A 157 -4.72 -3.94 -12.10
C ALA A 157 -5.18 -2.96 -11.00
N MET A 158 -4.89 -3.25 -9.73
CA MET A 158 -5.26 -2.36 -8.62
C MET A 158 -4.57 -0.99 -8.67
N MET A 159 -3.43 -0.86 -9.35
CA MET A 159 -2.74 0.42 -9.57
C MET A 159 -3.31 1.26 -10.73
N LYS A 160 -4.23 0.72 -11.54
CA LYS A 160 -4.80 1.38 -12.72
C LYS A 160 -6.25 1.78 -12.50
N ASP A 161 -6.74 2.75 -13.28
CA ASP A 161 -8.16 3.09 -13.53
C ASP A 161 -9.15 2.77 -12.38
N ASP A 162 -9.19 3.65 -11.37
CA ASP A 162 -10.06 3.54 -10.17
C ASP A 162 -9.80 2.30 -9.28
N GLY A 163 -8.68 1.63 -9.51
CA GLY A 163 -8.20 0.52 -8.71
C GLY A 163 -7.93 0.90 -7.26
N ALA A 164 -7.96 -0.11 -6.37
CA ALA A 164 -7.85 0.12 -4.93
C ALA A 164 -6.48 0.67 -4.49
N LEU A 165 -5.45 0.57 -5.32
CA LEU A 165 -4.10 1.13 -5.12
C LEU A 165 -3.85 2.32 -6.06
N GLN A 166 -4.91 3.00 -6.51
CA GLN A 166 -4.83 4.25 -7.24
C GLN A 166 -5.56 5.34 -6.46
N PHE A 167 -4.97 6.53 -6.39
CA PHE A 167 -5.68 7.72 -5.95
C PHE A 167 -5.28 8.95 -6.76
N LYS A 168 -6.26 9.65 -7.33
CA LYS A 168 -6.07 10.88 -8.14
C LYS A 168 -5.03 10.71 -9.27
N GLY A 169 -4.98 9.53 -9.91
CA GLY A 169 -4.06 9.24 -11.01
C GLY A 169 -2.63 8.91 -10.58
N GLN A 170 -2.36 8.81 -9.27
CA GLN A 170 -1.09 8.33 -8.74
C GLN A 170 -1.27 6.89 -8.22
N ALA A 171 -0.31 6.02 -8.56
CA ALA A 171 -0.25 4.67 -8.01
C ALA A 171 0.30 4.71 -6.58
N LEU A 172 -0.33 3.94 -5.69
CA LEU A 172 0.01 3.76 -4.29
C LEU A 172 0.76 2.43 -4.04
N ALA A 173 1.29 1.85 -5.11
CA ALA A 173 2.21 0.73 -5.11
C ALA A 173 3.17 0.89 -6.30
N ALA A 174 4.28 0.16 -6.30
CA ALA A 174 5.25 0.18 -7.39
C ALA A 174 5.66 -1.24 -7.79
N PRO A 175 5.71 -1.58 -9.08
CA PRO A 175 6.23 -2.87 -9.52
C PRO A 175 7.74 -2.92 -9.31
N LEU A 176 8.26 -4.09 -8.94
CA LEU A 176 9.69 -4.33 -8.86
C LEU A 176 10.10 -5.27 -10.00
N PRO A 177 10.67 -4.73 -11.11
CA PRO A 177 11.01 -5.53 -12.28
C PRO A 177 12.31 -6.30 -12.02
N LEU A 178 12.22 -7.37 -11.24
CA LEU A 178 13.34 -8.29 -11.04
C LEU A 178 13.54 -9.12 -12.30
N LYS A 179 14.76 -9.12 -12.82
CA LYS A 179 15.17 -10.06 -13.88
C LYS A 179 15.43 -11.44 -13.26
N THR A 180 14.42 -12.06 -12.66
CA THR A 180 14.53 -13.42 -12.12
C THR A 180 14.43 -14.41 -13.26
N GLY A 181 15.57 -14.97 -13.67
CA GLY A 181 15.73 -15.78 -14.89
C GLY A 181 15.12 -17.20 -14.86
N ALA A 182 14.35 -17.60 -13.85
CA ALA A 182 13.86 -18.97 -13.72
C ALA A 182 12.33 -19.07 -13.54
N TRP A 183 11.74 -18.26 -12.65
CA TRP A 183 10.32 -18.41 -12.30
C TRP A 183 9.34 -17.86 -13.34
N GLN A 184 9.72 -16.86 -14.14
CA GLN A 184 8.86 -16.34 -15.21
C GLN A 184 8.58 -17.40 -16.29
N LYS A 185 9.58 -18.23 -16.63
CA LYS A 185 9.42 -19.31 -17.60
C LYS A 185 8.57 -20.45 -17.05
N VAL A 186 8.83 -20.86 -15.80
CA VAL A 186 8.05 -21.90 -15.13
C VAL A 186 6.59 -21.48 -14.95
N ILE A 187 6.31 -20.23 -14.58
CA ILE A 187 4.93 -19.73 -14.44
C ILE A 187 4.22 -19.64 -15.79
N GLN A 188 4.92 -19.22 -16.85
CA GLN A 188 4.36 -19.21 -18.20
C GLN A 188 4.07 -20.63 -18.70
N GLU A 189 4.98 -21.57 -18.46
CA GLU A 189 4.86 -22.98 -18.84
C GLU A 189 3.77 -23.72 -18.05
N LEU A 190 3.57 -23.36 -16.77
CA LEU A 190 2.46 -23.85 -15.93
C LEU A 190 1.10 -23.21 -16.28
N ALA A 191 1.09 -21.98 -16.82
CA ALA A 191 -0.13 -21.32 -17.29
C ALA A 191 -0.59 -21.86 -18.66
N ASP A 192 0.34 -22.36 -19.47
CA ASP A 192 0.08 -22.92 -20.80
C ASP A 192 -0.18 -24.45 -20.76
N THR A 193 -0.08 -25.11 -19.60
CA THR A 193 -0.39 -26.54 -19.46
C THR A 193 -1.90 -26.75 -19.27
N PRO A 194 -2.61 -27.43 -20.20
CA PRO A 194 -4.01 -27.77 -20.00
C PRO A 194 -4.13 -28.77 -18.83
N VAL A 195 -5.00 -28.46 -17.86
CA VAL A 195 -5.30 -29.34 -16.73
C VAL A 195 -6.05 -30.57 -17.26
N GLU A 196 -5.33 -31.64 -17.60
CA GLU A 196 -5.93 -32.96 -17.77
C GLU A 196 -6.36 -33.47 -16.39
N VAL A 197 -7.65 -33.27 -16.08
CA VAL A 197 -8.30 -33.93 -14.96
C VAL A 197 -8.49 -35.39 -15.34
N GLY A 198 -7.46 -36.21 -15.11
CA GLY A 198 -7.55 -37.67 -15.18
C GLY A 198 -8.38 -38.18 -14.01
N MET A 199 -9.70 -38.23 -14.15
CA MET A 199 -10.56 -39.05 -13.31
C MET A 199 -10.31 -40.53 -13.66
N ALA A 200 -9.46 -41.18 -12.88
CA ALA A 200 -9.39 -42.63 -12.85
C ALA A 200 -10.64 -43.15 -12.12
N GLU A 201 -11.68 -43.50 -12.89
CA GLU A 201 -12.83 -44.25 -12.39
C GLU A 201 -12.45 -45.73 -12.37
N SER A 202 -12.26 -46.25 -11.17
CA SER A 202 -11.88 -47.62 -10.87
C SER A 202 -13.05 -48.59 -11.08
N ASP A 203 -12.72 -49.73 -11.70
CA ASP A 203 -13.49 -50.96 -11.88
C ASP A 203 -14.52 -51.30 -10.80
N VAL A 204 -15.78 -51.49 -11.20
CA VAL A 204 -16.65 -52.58 -10.69
C VAL A 204 -17.64 -52.99 -11.79
N SER A 205 -17.40 -54.10 -12.48
CA SER A 205 -18.52 -54.89 -13.04
C SER A 205 -18.25 -56.38 -12.88
N ALA A 206 -19.28 -57.03 -12.35
CA ALA A 206 -19.27 -58.34 -11.76
C ALA A 206 -19.27 -59.46 -12.81
N GLN A 207 -18.55 -60.54 -12.50
CA GLN A 207 -18.83 -61.86 -13.05
C GLN A 207 -20.25 -62.27 -12.62
N ALA A 208 -21.14 -62.46 -13.59
CA ALA A 208 -22.35 -63.25 -13.44
C ALA A 208 -22.31 -64.39 -14.46
N SER A 209 -22.25 -65.59 -13.91
CA SER A 209 -22.32 -66.92 -14.49
C SER A 209 -23.48 -67.15 -15.47
N ALA A 210 -23.18 -67.79 -16.59
CA ALA A 210 -23.98 -68.79 -17.28
C ALA A 210 -23.07 -69.70 -18.11
#